data_AF-A0A2V5MLM7-F1
#
_entry.id   AF-A0A2V5MLM7-F1
#
_cell.length_a   1.000
_cell.length_b   1.000
_cell.length_c   1.000
_cell.angle_alpha   90.00
_cell.angle_beta   90.00
_cell.angle_gamma   90.00
#
_symmetry.space_group_name_H-M   'P 1'
#
loop_
_entity.id
_entity.type
_entity.pdbx_description
1 polymer ?
#
loop_
_entity_poly.entity_id
_entity_poly.type
_entity_poly.pdbx_seq_one_letter_code
_entity_poly.pdbx_strand_id
1 'polypeptide(L)'
;MRPESIQDAVIRLAGNSQDGIQTAGAFLARLAGRSEHDVMTYMTIPATISGGPSIFQVRIGSGEVLSAGDEADFLVAFYQHSYQDHVGFLREGGVLLYDSDNVEPNLDDKRFVYVGVPITGLTVEALGGTAKDKGKNIFVLGLISKIFNLDDEKLKRLISEKFGGKNESVVNTALMAFQAGYAYPVGNVLTKHYRFEHIPRPSGRAQLTMDGNQALAYGLIAGGVRFGAGYPITPWSSVMETLRRELPKYGGIFVQAEDELASVSIALGCSYSGYLAVTGSAGPGISLKAEAIGWASMAEIPLIICNIQRGGPSTGLPTNVEQSDLHQAIFGSHGDSPRVVLAPASVEDCF
;
A
#
# COMPACT_ATOMS: atom_id res chain seq x y z
N MET A 1 -22.51 21.68 11.05
CA MET A 1 -21.51 22.70 10.65
C MET A 1 -21.29 22.60 9.14
N ARG A 2 -21.14 23.72 8.40
CA ARG A 2 -20.85 23.65 6.96
C ARG A 2 -19.41 23.13 6.79
N PRO A 3 -19.15 22.15 5.90
CA PRO A 3 -17.80 21.65 5.70
C PRO A 3 -16.92 22.71 5.03
N GLU A 4 -15.67 22.80 5.46
CA GLU A 4 -14.60 23.53 4.81
C GLU A 4 -14.15 22.76 3.56
N SER A 5 -14.06 23.48 2.44
CA SER A 5 -13.58 22.92 1.17
C SER A 5 -12.05 22.83 1.21
N ILE A 6 -11.50 21.66 0.89
CA ILE A 6 -10.06 21.44 0.82
C ILE A 6 -9.67 20.81 -0.52
N GLN A 7 -8.48 21.15 -1.01
CA GLN A 7 -7.93 20.57 -2.23
C GLN A 7 -7.33 19.19 -1.99
N ASP A 8 -6.54 19.04 -0.92
CA ASP A 8 -5.97 17.77 -0.53
C ASP A 8 -5.82 17.64 0.99
N ALA A 9 -5.54 16.42 1.44
CA ALA A 9 -5.16 16.13 2.81
C ALA A 9 -4.30 14.86 2.88
N VAL A 10 -3.25 14.94 3.68
CA VAL A 10 -2.37 13.85 4.08
C VAL A 10 -2.82 13.32 5.45
N ILE A 11 -3.32 12.09 5.45
CA ILE A 11 -3.76 11.39 6.66
C ILE A 11 -2.76 10.28 6.95
N ARG A 12 -2.06 10.37 8.08
CA ARG A 12 -1.14 9.35 8.57
C ARG A 12 -1.77 8.57 9.70
N LEU A 13 -1.86 7.25 9.53
CA LEU A 13 -2.29 6.29 10.54
C LEU A 13 -1.04 5.63 11.13
N ALA A 14 -0.88 5.68 12.45
CA ALA A 14 0.27 5.13 13.16
C ALA A 14 -0.17 4.22 14.33
N GLY A 15 0.42 3.04 14.39
CA GLY A 15 0.11 2.00 15.37
C GLY A 15 0.97 0.77 15.13
N ASN A 16 0.44 -0.43 15.36
CA ASN A 16 1.14 -1.67 15.08
C ASN A 16 0.57 -2.36 13.84
N SER A 17 1.38 -3.19 13.18
CA SER A 17 0.96 -3.93 11.99
C SER A 17 -0.25 -4.86 12.21
N GLN A 18 -0.50 -5.24 13.46
CA GLN A 18 -1.62 -6.10 13.86
C GLN A 18 -2.95 -5.34 13.97
N ASP A 19 -2.93 -4.01 14.06
CA ASP A 19 -4.14 -3.20 14.21
C ASP A 19 -4.92 -3.05 12.90
N GLY A 20 -4.35 -3.51 11.78
CA GLY A 20 -5.00 -3.43 10.48
C GLY A 20 -5.00 -2.02 9.88
N ILE A 21 -3.99 -1.21 10.22
CA ILE A 21 -3.79 0.15 9.70
C ILE A 21 -3.71 0.18 8.17
N GLN A 22 -3.04 -0.82 7.59
CA GLN A 22 -2.91 -1.00 6.14
C GLN A 22 -4.26 -1.27 5.49
N THR A 23 -5.15 -1.95 6.21
CA THR A 23 -6.51 -2.23 5.72
C THR A 23 -7.35 -0.95 5.73
N ALA A 24 -7.28 -0.13 6.79
CA ALA A 24 -7.98 1.15 6.83
C ALA A 24 -7.46 2.11 5.75
N GLY A 25 -6.15 2.22 5.60
CA GLY A 25 -5.52 3.00 4.54
C GLY A 25 -5.92 2.57 3.13
N ALA A 26 -5.95 1.25 2.88
CA ALA A 26 -6.41 0.72 1.60
C ALA A 26 -7.89 1.01 1.31
N PHE A 27 -8.76 1.06 2.33
CA PHE A 27 -10.15 1.49 2.16
C PHE A 27 -10.24 2.96 1.76
N LEU A 28 -9.47 3.84 2.39
CA LEU A 28 -9.41 5.27 2.03
C LEU A 28 -8.93 5.45 0.59
N ALA A 29 -7.88 4.74 0.18
CA ALA A 29 -7.37 4.83 -1.18
C ALA A 29 -8.37 4.31 -2.23
N ARG A 30 -9.03 3.18 -1.96
CA ARG A 30 -10.07 2.66 -2.87
C ARG A 30 -11.28 3.57 -2.94
N LEU A 31 -11.66 4.20 -1.83
CA LEU A 31 -12.75 5.16 -1.82
C LEU A 31 -12.42 6.40 -2.65
N ALA A 32 -11.19 6.91 -2.54
CA ALA A 32 -10.71 8.03 -3.34
C ALA A 32 -10.88 7.73 -4.84
N GLY A 33 -10.36 6.59 -5.32
CA GLY A 33 -10.52 6.19 -6.72
C GLY A 33 -11.98 5.98 -7.14
N ARG A 34 -12.82 5.38 -6.29
CA ARG A 34 -14.28 5.26 -6.56
C ARG A 34 -15.05 6.58 -6.50
N SER A 35 -14.41 7.64 -6.02
CA SER A 35 -14.99 8.96 -5.88
C SER A 35 -14.28 10.00 -6.75
N GLU A 36 -13.50 9.54 -7.74
CA GLU A 36 -12.79 10.37 -8.72
C GLU A 36 -11.75 11.34 -8.11
N HIS A 37 -11.25 11.01 -6.92
CA HIS A 37 -10.14 11.72 -6.28
C HIS A 37 -8.83 11.00 -6.57
N ASP A 38 -7.76 11.76 -6.79
CA ASP A 38 -6.42 11.18 -6.88
C ASP A 38 -5.93 10.80 -5.49
N VAL A 39 -5.13 9.74 -5.46
CA VAL A 39 -4.59 9.21 -4.22
C VAL A 39 -3.19 8.69 -4.41
N MET A 40 -2.31 9.06 -3.48
CA MET A 40 -1.02 8.42 -3.30
C MET A 40 -0.95 7.84 -1.89
N THR A 41 -0.36 6.65 -1.77
CA THR A 41 -0.19 6.00 -0.47
C THR A 41 1.29 5.71 -0.21
N TYR A 42 1.66 5.73 1.06
CA TYR A 42 2.97 5.32 1.55
C TYR A 42 2.78 4.48 2.80
N MET A 43 3.57 3.43 2.96
CA MET A 43 3.48 2.58 4.13
C MET A 43 4.87 2.13 4.56
N THR A 44 5.03 1.93 5.86
CA THR A 44 6.18 1.22 6.42
C THR A 44 5.66 -0.01 7.15
N ILE A 45 6.26 -1.15 6.81
CA ILE A 45 5.93 -2.43 7.44
C ILE A 45 7.22 -2.89 8.14
N PRO A 46 7.14 -3.36 9.40
CA PRO A 46 8.29 -3.92 10.07
C PRO A 46 8.79 -5.15 9.30
N ALA A 47 10.11 -5.36 9.29
CA ALA A 47 10.70 -6.55 8.67
C ALA A 47 10.37 -7.85 9.44
N THR A 48 9.85 -7.74 10.67
CA THR A 48 9.49 -8.86 11.54
C THR A 48 8.03 -9.27 11.39
N ILE A 49 7.80 -10.56 11.12
CA ILE A 49 6.46 -11.15 10.99
C ILE A 49 5.66 -11.08 12.31
N SER A 50 6.36 -11.10 13.46
CA SER A 50 5.76 -11.00 14.80
C SER A 50 5.00 -9.69 15.05
N GLY A 51 5.19 -8.70 14.17
CA GLY A 51 4.59 -7.39 14.24
C GLY A 51 5.57 -6.32 14.68
N GLY A 52 5.05 -5.14 14.96
CA GLY A 52 5.82 -3.96 15.36
C GLY A 52 5.15 -2.66 14.90
N PRO A 53 5.75 -1.51 15.23
CA PRO A 53 5.30 -0.21 14.77
C PRO A 53 5.19 -0.18 13.25
N SER A 54 4.12 0.43 12.76
CA SER A 54 3.80 0.49 11.35
C SER A 54 2.98 1.73 11.05
N ILE A 55 3.21 2.32 9.89
CA ILE A 55 2.40 3.43 9.40
C ILE A 55 1.75 3.14 8.06
N PHE A 56 0.64 3.82 7.85
CA PHE A 56 0.06 4.01 6.53
C PHE A 56 -0.30 5.48 6.37
N GLN A 57 0.24 6.11 5.34
CA GLN A 57 -0.09 7.45 4.93
C GLN A 57 -0.88 7.42 3.64
N VAL A 58 -1.96 8.19 3.59
CA VAL A 58 -2.78 8.40 2.41
C VAL A 58 -2.89 9.89 2.16
N ARG A 59 -2.55 10.32 0.95
CA ARG A 59 -2.83 11.67 0.48
C ARG A 59 -3.95 11.60 -0.55
N ILE A 60 -5.08 12.22 -0.23
CA ILE A 60 -6.24 12.30 -1.11
C ILE A 60 -6.33 13.73 -1.63
N GLY A 61 -6.51 13.90 -2.93
CA GLY A 61 -6.61 15.21 -3.56
C GLY A 61 -7.73 15.29 -4.60
N SER A 62 -8.27 16.50 -4.77
CA SER A 62 -9.23 16.85 -5.82
C SER A 62 -8.57 17.03 -7.19
N GLY A 63 -7.26 17.29 -7.21
CA GLY A 63 -6.40 17.38 -8.40
C GLY A 63 -5.24 16.39 -8.33
N GLU A 64 -4.23 16.62 -9.16
CA GLU A 64 -3.11 15.69 -9.34
C GLU A 64 -2.29 15.49 -8.05
N VAL A 65 -2.21 14.24 -7.58
CA VAL A 65 -1.41 13.85 -6.40
C VAL A 65 -0.21 13.03 -6.83
N LEU A 66 0.96 13.66 -6.88
CA LEU A 66 2.20 13.05 -7.39
C LEU A 66 3.08 12.40 -6.31
N SER A 67 2.83 12.68 -5.03
CA SER A 67 3.62 12.15 -3.91
C SER A 67 2.74 11.95 -2.68
N ALA A 68 3.21 11.12 -1.74
CA ALA A 68 2.49 10.89 -0.48
C ALA A 68 2.51 12.10 0.47
N GLY A 69 3.41 13.07 0.25
CA GLY A 69 3.67 14.22 1.12
C GLY A 69 4.66 13.92 2.25
N ASP A 70 5.44 14.92 2.66
CA ASP A 70 6.43 14.78 3.74
C ASP A 70 5.79 14.88 5.13
N GLU A 71 4.90 15.86 5.30
CA GLU A 71 4.16 16.12 6.52
C GLU A 71 2.70 15.66 6.41
N ALA A 72 2.13 15.26 7.55
CA ALA A 72 0.72 14.92 7.68
C ALA A 72 -0.10 16.15 8.08
N ASP A 73 -1.30 16.28 7.51
CA ASP A 73 -2.33 17.20 7.99
C ASP A 73 -3.06 16.62 9.21
N PHE A 74 -3.24 15.30 9.20
CA PHE A 74 -3.90 14.53 10.26
C PHE A 74 -3.01 13.36 10.64
N LEU A 75 -2.65 13.30 11.92
CA LEU A 75 -2.00 12.14 12.51
C LEU A 75 -3.02 11.39 13.37
N VAL A 76 -3.23 10.11 13.08
CA VAL A 76 -4.01 9.20 13.91
C VAL A 76 -3.07 8.27 14.67
N ALA A 77 -2.95 8.47 15.98
CA ALA A 77 -2.05 7.70 16.84
C ALA A 77 -2.83 6.70 17.72
N PHE A 78 -2.55 5.41 17.55
CA PHE A 78 -3.22 4.34 18.29
C PHE A 78 -2.57 4.09 19.67
N TYR A 79 -1.29 4.38 19.81
CA TYR A 79 -0.49 4.10 21.02
C TYR A 79 0.54 5.20 21.29
N GLN A 80 1.06 5.25 22.52
CA GLN A 80 2.00 6.29 22.94
C GLN A 80 3.26 6.35 22.07
N HIS A 81 3.84 5.20 21.70
CA HIS A 81 5.00 5.17 20.79
C HIS A 81 4.64 5.71 19.41
N SER A 82 3.43 5.42 18.92
CA SER A 82 2.95 5.92 17.62
C SER A 82 2.80 7.44 17.61
N TYR A 83 2.41 8.04 18.74
CA TYR A 83 2.44 9.49 18.91
C TYR A 83 3.87 10.03 18.95
N GLN A 84 4.73 9.47 19.81
CA GLN A 84 6.10 9.96 20.01
C GLN A 84 6.95 9.89 18.74
N ASP A 85 6.86 8.78 18.00
CA ASP A 85 7.65 8.53 16.79
C ASP A 85 7.17 9.36 15.59
N HIS A 86 5.93 9.84 15.59
CA HIS A 86 5.31 10.47 14.41
C HIS A 86 4.79 11.90 14.59
N VAL A 87 4.70 12.43 15.82
CA VAL A 87 4.27 13.82 16.05
C VAL A 87 5.16 14.84 15.32
N GLY A 88 6.44 14.54 15.15
CA GLY A 88 7.38 15.39 14.41
C GLY A 88 7.08 15.51 12.90
N PHE A 89 6.23 14.64 12.36
CA PHE A 89 5.78 14.70 10.97
C PHE A 89 4.38 15.31 10.82
N LEU A 90 3.74 15.72 11.91
CA LEU A 90 2.49 16.48 11.85
C LEU A 90 2.85 17.94 11.62
N ARG A 91 2.26 18.55 10.57
CA ARG A 91 2.50 19.98 10.30
C ARG A 91 1.94 20.85 11.42
N GLU A 92 2.49 22.06 11.59
CA GLU A 92 1.91 23.05 12.48
C GLU A 92 0.48 23.42 12.03
N GLY A 93 -0.45 23.53 12.98
CA GLY A 93 -1.89 23.65 12.74
C GLY A 93 -2.59 22.33 12.38
N GLY A 94 -1.84 21.24 12.22
CA GLY A 94 -2.37 19.91 11.96
C GLY A 94 -3.18 19.33 13.13
N VAL A 95 -3.92 18.27 12.84
CA VAL A 95 -4.81 17.62 13.82
C VAL A 95 -4.18 16.32 14.30
N LEU A 96 -3.95 16.21 15.60
CA LEU A 96 -3.60 14.97 16.27
C LEU A 96 -4.88 14.30 16.79
N LEU A 97 -5.33 13.28 16.08
CA LEU A 97 -6.37 12.36 16.52
C LEU A 97 -5.71 11.19 17.26
N TYR A 98 -6.07 10.94 18.51
CA TYR A 98 -5.39 9.90 19.29
C TYR A 98 -6.36 9.06 20.11
N ASP A 99 -5.96 7.81 20.33
CA ASP A 99 -6.66 6.92 21.25
C ASP A 99 -6.39 7.34 22.69
N SER A 100 -7.32 8.05 23.33
CA SER A 100 -7.14 8.55 24.69
C SER A 100 -7.08 7.44 25.75
N ASP A 101 -7.40 6.20 25.39
CA ASP A 101 -7.21 5.04 26.27
C ASP A 101 -5.73 4.61 26.34
N ASN A 102 -4.92 4.98 25.34
CA ASN A 102 -3.55 4.48 25.15
C ASN A 102 -2.51 5.59 24.93
N VAL A 103 -2.93 6.86 24.82
CA VAL A 103 -2.08 7.99 24.47
C VAL A 103 -2.34 9.18 25.39
N GLU A 104 -1.26 9.67 25.98
CA GLU A 104 -1.19 10.92 26.74
C GLU A 104 -0.25 11.88 25.98
N PRO A 105 -0.79 12.82 25.19
CA PRO A 105 0.04 13.77 24.44
C PRO A 105 0.53 14.92 25.33
N ASN A 106 1.60 15.58 24.91
CA ASN A 106 2.05 16.83 25.53
C ASN A 106 1.12 17.99 25.13
N LEU A 107 0.11 18.27 25.96
CA LEU A 107 -0.86 19.34 25.71
C LEU A 107 -0.27 20.76 25.81
N ASP A 108 0.95 20.94 26.30
CA ASP A 108 1.64 22.23 26.31
C ASP A 108 2.19 22.61 24.93
N ASP A 109 2.38 21.63 24.04
CA ASP A 109 2.76 21.89 22.65
C ASP A 109 1.54 22.43 21.89
N LYS A 110 1.48 23.76 21.69
CA LYS A 110 0.35 24.45 21.06
C LYS A 110 0.37 24.43 19.53
N ARG A 111 1.30 23.71 18.91
CA ARG A 111 1.38 23.60 17.44
C ARG A 111 0.21 22.84 16.84
N PHE A 112 -0.48 22.00 17.60
CA PHE A 112 -1.47 21.06 17.05
C PHE A 112 -2.86 21.21 17.66
N VAL A 113 -3.87 20.76 16.93
CA VAL A 113 -5.23 20.56 17.43
C VAL A 113 -5.34 19.13 17.96
N TYR A 114 -5.61 19.00 19.26
CA TYR A 114 -5.69 17.70 19.94
C TYR A 114 -7.13 17.19 19.96
N VAL A 115 -7.34 15.98 19.44
CA VAL A 115 -8.64 15.29 19.44
C VAL A 115 -8.47 13.92 20.09
N GLY A 116 -8.74 13.87 21.40
CA GLY A 116 -8.72 12.61 22.15
C GLY A 116 -10.05 11.87 21.99
N VAL A 117 -9.98 10.60 21.57
CA VAL A 117 -11.12 9.71 21.46
C VAL A 117 -10.77 8.39 22.15
N PRO A 118 -11.61 7.84 23.06
CA PRO A 118 -11.34 6.54 23.68
C PRO A 118 -11.67 5.42 22.68
N ILE A 119 -10.84 5.29 21.64
CA ILE A 119 -11.07 4.43 20.48
C ILE A 119 -11.15 2.98 20.92
N THR A 120 -10.26 2.56 21.82
CA THR A 120 -10.23 1.18 22.31
C THR A 120 -11.50 0.84 23.08
N GLY A 121 -11.86 1.66 24.06
CA GLY A 121 -13.04 1.48 24.91
C GLY A 121 -14.32 1.50 24.09
N LEU A 122 -14.49 2.48 23.21
CA LEU A 122 -15.68 2.60 22.36
C LEU A 122 -15.81 1.47 21.34
N THR A 123 -14.69 0.98 20.81
CA THR A 123 -14.70 -0.19 19.91
C THR A 123 -15.16 -1.43 20.68
N VAL A 124 -14.65 -1.65 21.90
CA VAL A 124 -15.03 -2.80 22.74
C VAL A 124 -16.51 -2.73 23.14
N GLU A 125 -16.99 -1.54 23.51
CA GLU A 125 -18.39 -1.30 23.85
C GLU A 125 -19.31 -1.60 22.66
N ALA A 126 -19.00 -1.06 21.48
CA ALA A 126 -19.79 -1.26 20.27
C ALA A 126 -19.88 -2.72 19.82
N LEU A 127 -18.87 -3.53 20.11
CA LEU A 127 -18.79 -4.93 19.71
C LEU A 127 -19.28 -5.92 20.80
N GLY A 128 -19.65 -5.43 21.99
CA GLY A 128 -20.34 -6.21 23.00
C GLY A 128 -19.49 -7.27 23.72
N GLY A 129 -18.17 -7.10 23.87
CA GLY A 129 -17.36 -8.03 24.66
C GLY A 129 -15.84 -7.94 24.49
N THR A 130 -15.11 -8.90 25.06
CA THR A 130 -13.63 -9.01 25.11
C THR A 130 -12.97 -9.34 23.77
N ALA A 131 -13.56 -8.94 22.64
CA ALA A 131 -12.92 -8.98 21.33
C ALA A 131 -11.77 -7.95 21.31
N LYS A 132 -10.71 -8.27 22.06
CA LYS A 132 -9.49 -7.50 22.23
C LYS A 132 -9.02 -7.04 20.86
N ASP A 133 -9.09 -5.73 20.67
CA ASP A 133 -8.42 -4.96 19.62
C ASP A 133 -8.88 -5.19 18.17
N LYS A 134 -9.82 -6.11 17.89
CA LYS A 134 -10.30 -6.36 16.52
C LYS A 134 -11.41 -5.37 16.13
N GLY A 135 -11.02 -4.30 15.44
CA GLY A 135 -11.97 -3.35 14.84
C GLY A 135 -11.60 -1.88 15.00
N LYS A 136 -10.54 -1.55 15.77
CA LYS A 136 -10.11 -0.16 16.00
C LYS A 136 -9.85 0.57 14.68
N ASN A 137 -9.20 -0.09 13.73
CA ASN A 137 -8.97 0.45 12.39
C ASN A 137 -10.27 0.78 11.63
N ILE A 138 -11.30 -0.05 11.78
CA ILE A 138 -12.60 0.16 11.14
C ILE A 138 -13.41 1.26 11.86
N PHE A 139 -13.30 1.34 13.20
CA PHE A 139 -13.82 2.47 13.97
C PHE A 139 -13.18 3.79 13.52
N VAL A 140 -11.85 3.83 13.45
CA VAL A 140 -11.09 4.99 12.97
C VAL A 140 -11.46 5.34 11.53
N LEU A 141 -11.70 4.35 10.66
CA LEU A 141 -12.19 4.59 9.30
C LEU A 141 -13.56 5.30 9.30
N GLY A 142 -14.47 4.91 10.18
CA GLY A 142 -15.76 5.59 10.38
C GLY A 142 -15.59 7.02 10.86
N LEU A 143 -14.68 7.23 11.82
CA LEU A 143 -14.36 8.54 12.38
C LEU A 143 -13.77 9.49 11.33
N ILE A 144 -12.79 9.03 10.57
CA ILE A 144 -12.19 9.78 9.44
C ILE A 144 -13.26 10.07 8.38
N SER A 145 -14.12 9.09 8.06
CA SER A 145 -15.22 9.28 7.12
C SER A 145 -16.14 10.43 7.55
N LYS A 146 -16.43 10.55 8.85
CA LYS A 146 -17.22 11.67 9.39
C LYS A 146 -16.47 13.00 9.34
N ILE A 147 -15.19 13.01 9.68
CA ILE A 147 -14.36 14.23 9.68
C ILE A 147 -14.23 14.82 8.28
N PHE A 148 -13.99 13.97 7.28
CA PHE A 148 -13.77 14.36 5.88
C PHE A 148 -15.04 14.30 5.00
N ASN A 149 -16.21 14.09 5.62
CA ASN A 149 -17.50 14.00 4.92
C ASN A 149 -17.44 13.05 3.69
N LEU A 150 -16.84 11.88 3.90
CA LEU A 150 -16.66 10.86 2.87
C LEU A 150 -17.97 10.09 2.61
N ASP A 151 -18.06 9.44 1.46
CA ASP A 151 -19.22 8.61 1.08
C ASP A 151 -19.25 7.31 1.91
N ASP A 152 -20.10 7.31 2.94
CA ASP A 152 -20.20 6.21 3.90
C ASP A 152 -20.88 4.97 3.29
N GLU A 153 -21.79 5.14 2.34
CA GLU A 153 -22.44 4.04 1.64
C GLU A 153 -21.44 3.28 0.75
N LYS A 154 -20.57 4.00 0.02
CA LYS A 154 -19.47 3.37 -0.74
C LYS A 154 -18.49 2.65 0.18
N LEU A 155 -18.16 3.22 1.35
CA LEU A 155 -17.28 2.58 2.33
C LEU A 155 -17.90 1.30 2.91
N LYS A 156 -19.18 1.32 3.30
CA LYS A 156 -19.90 0.13 3.76
C LYS A 156 -19.88 -0.98 2.70
N ARG A 157 -20.12 -0.64 1.43
CA ARG A 157 -20.00 -1.60 0.31
C ARG A 157 -18.59 -2.17 0.18
N LEU A 158 -17.56 -1.33 0.24
CA LEU A 158 -16.16 -1.77 0.21
C LEU A 158 -15.83 -2.73 1.37
N ILE A 159 -16.30 -2.42 2.58
CA ILE A 159 -16.14 -3.28 3.77
C ILE A 159 -16.82 -4.63 3.53
N SER A 160 -18.06 -4.63 3.05
CA SER A 160 -18.81 -5.85 2.73
C SER A 160 -18.14 -6.68 1.63
N GLU A 161 -17.63 -6.06 0.56
CA GLU A 161 -16.89 -6.76 -0.50
C GLU A 161 -15.60 -7.41 0.04
N LYS A 162 -14.86 -6.70 0.90
CA LYS A 162 -13.59 -7.20 1.47
C LYS A 162 -13.80 -8.40 2.40
N PHE A 163 -14.89 -8.41 3.16
CA PHE A 163 -15.17 -9.43 4.16
C PHE A 163 -16.25 -10.44 3.73
N GLY A 164 -16.89 -10.27 2.57
CA GLY A 164 -18.02 -11.08 2.12
C GLY A 164 -17.68 -12.55 1.81
N GLY A 165 -16.40 -12.87 1.59
CA GLY A 165 -15.93 -14.26 1.53
C GLY A 165 -15.79 -14.95 2.90
N LYS A 166 -16.13 -14.27 3.99
CA LYS A 166 -16.11 -14.78 5.37
C LYS A 166 -17.54 -14.93 5.91
N ASN A 167 -17.65 -15.43 7.14
CA ASN A 167 -18.92 -15.51 7.86
C ASN A 167 -19.58 -14.12 7.97
N GLU A 168 -20.90 -14.07 7.80
CA GLU A 168 -21.71 -12.84 7.84
C GLU A 168 -21.53 -12.05 9.15
N SER A 169 -21.31 -12.75 10.26
CA SER A 169 -21.00 -12.12 11.55
C SER A 169 -19.76 -11.23 11.53
N VAL A 170 -18.74 -11.55 10.71
CA VAL A 170 -17.53 -10.75 10.55
C VAL A 170 -17.82 -9.44 9.83
N VAL A 171 -18.65 -9.49 8.79
CA VAL A 171 -19.09 -8.30 8.04
C VAL A 171 -19.89 -7.39 8.97
N ASN A 172 -20.87 -7.96 9.70
CA ASN A 172 -21.69 -7.20 10.64
C ASN A 172 -20.85 -6.56 11.75
N THR A 173 -19.88 -7.28 12.30
CA THR A 173 -18.93 -6.75 13.30
C THR A 173 -18.16 -5.55 12.74
N ALA A 174 -17.63 -5.66 11.52
CA ALA A 174 -16.91 -4.56 10.88
C ALA A 174 -17.82 -3.34 10.63
N LEU A 175 -19.05 -3.56 10.14
CA LEU A 175 -20.01 -2.49 9.90
C LEU A 175 -20.46 -1.81 11.21
N MET A 176 -20.63 -2.57 12.30
CA MET A 176 -20.93 -2.00 13.63
C MET A 176 -19.78 -1.12 14.13
N ALA A 177 -18.53 -1.59 14.04
CA ALA A 177 -17.36 -0.78 14.40
C ALA A 177 -17.28 0.52 13.58
N PHE A 178 -17.50 0.42 12.26
CA PHE A 178 -17.51 1.57 11.37
C PHE A 178 -18.60 2.58 11.77
N GLN A 179 -19.82 2.09 12.01
CA GLN A 179 -20.95 2.93 12.38
C GLN A 179 -20.74 3.62 13.73
N ALA A 180 -20.15 2.92 14.71
CA ALA A 180 -19.81 3.48 16.01
C ALA A 180 -18.81 4.64 15.88
N GLY A 181 -17.76 4.46 15.07
CA GLY A 181 -16.79 5.52 14.79
C GLY A 181 -17.40 6.70 14.04
N TYR A 182 -18.26 6.44 13.05
CA TYR A 182 -18.95 7.48 12.28
C TYR A 182 -19.94 8.30 13.11
N ALA A 183 -20.60 7.68 14.08
CA ALA A 183 -21.57 8.33 14.95
C ALA A 183 -20.92 9.12 16.10
N TYR A 184 -19.62 8.94 16.35
CA TYR A 184 -18.94 9.59 17.47
C TYR A 184 -18.94 11.13 17.30
N PRO A 185 -19.34 11.90 18.32
CA PRO A 185 -19.56 13.34 18.20
C PRO A 185 -18.24 14.13 18.32
N VAL A 186 -17.39 14.09 17.29
CA VAL A 186 -16.13 14.87 17.21
C VAL A 186 -16.37 16.39 17.23
N GLY A 187 -17.60 16.83 16.93
CA GLY A 187 -17.99 18.23 16.76
C GLY A 187 -17.81 19.14 17.99
N ASN A 188 -17.51 18.56 19.16
CA ASN A 188 -17.18 19.33 20.37
C ASN A 188 -15.71 19.80 20.40
N VAL A 189 -14.84 19.22 19.55
CA VAL A 189 -13.40 19.51 19.51
C VAL A 189 -12.97 19.97 18.11
N LEU A 190 -13.43 19.27 17.07
CA LEU A 190 -13.28 19.72 15.68
C LEU A 190 -14.50 20.56 15.29
N THR A 191 -14.30 21.88 15.23
CA THR A 191 -15.33 22.84 14.80
C THR A 191 -15.56 22.87 13.30
N LYS A 192 -14.79 22.07 12.54
CA LYS A 192 -14.86 21.97 11.09
C LYS A 192 -14.96 20.51 10.65
N HIS A 193 -15.85 20.26 9.69
CA HIS A 193 -15.75 19.09 8.82
C HIS A 193 -15.00 19.53 7.57
N TYR A 194 -14.30 18.62 6.94
CA TYR A 194 -13.62 18.86 5.67
C TYR A 194 -14.40 18.18 4.56
N ARG A 195 -14.35 18.76 3.36
CA ARG A 195 -14.89 18.15 2.15
C ARG A 195 -13.88 18.40 1.05
N PHE A 196 -13.44 17.32 0.41
CA PHE A 196 -12.63 17.44 -0.80
C PHE A 196 -13.41 18.15 -1.89
N GLU A 197 -12.75 19.08 -2.56
CA GLU A 197 -13.30 19.74 -3.73
C GLU A 197 -13.64 18.71 -4.80
N HIS A 198 -14.81 18.84 -5.40
CA HIS A 198 -15.14 18.05 -6.58
C HIS A 198 -14.69 18.83 -7.81
N ILE A 199 -13.60 18.39 -8.43
CA ILE A 199 -13.14 18.91 -9.71
C ILE A 199 -13.66 17.94 -10.80
N PRO A 200 -14.61 18.35 -11.65
CA PRO A 200 -15.11 17.49 -12.71
C PRO A 200 -13.97 17.07 -13.63
N ARG A 201 -13.72 15.77 -13.75
CA ARG A 201 -12.69 15.28 -14.67
C ARG A 201 -13.26 15.27 -16.10
N PRO A 202 -12.48 15.75 -17.10
CA PRO A 202 -12.95 15.84 -18.47
C PRO A 202 -13.19 14.47 -19.11
N SER A 203 -12.54 13.41 -18.64
CA SER A 203 -12.74 12.05 -19.13
C SER A 203 -13.66 11.26 -18.22
N GLY A 204 -14.90 10.98 -18.64
CA GLY A 204 -15.80 10.04 -17.97
C GLY A 204 -15.34 8.56 -18.03
N ARG A 205 -14.03 8.31 -17.97
CA ARG A 205 -13.42 6.98 -17.93
C ARG A 205 -13.34 6.52 -16.48
N ALA A 206 -13.68 5.26 -16.24
CA ALA A 206 -13.56 4.66 -14.92
C ALA A 206 -12.10 4.70 -14.46
N GLN A 207 -11.87 5.16 -13.22
CA GLN A 207 -10.55 5.13 -12.60
C GLN A 207 -10.31 3.80 -11.89
N LEU A 208 -9.05 3.37 -11.88
CA LEU A 208 -8.58 2.19 -11.16
C LEU A 208 -7.64 2.63 -10.04
N THR A 209 -7.77 1.98 -8.88
CA THR A 209 -6.79 2.10 -7.79
C THR A 209 -6.00 0.82 -7.73
N MET A 210 -4.69 0.91 -7.97
CA MET A 210 -3.77 -0.22 -7.91
C MET A 210 -2.39 0.23 -7.44
N ASP A 211 -1.58 -0.72 -6.97
CA ASP A 211 -0.16 -0.48 -6.68
C ASP A 211 0.74 -0.80 -7.89
N GLY A 212 2.01 -0.40 -7.81
CA GLY A 212 2.97 -0.58 -8.91
C GLY A 212 3.24 -2.06 -9.24
N ASN A 213 3.20 -2.96 -8.26
CA ASN A 213 3.41 -4.40 -8.51
C ASN A 213 2.21 -5.03 -9.21
N GLN A 214 0.98 -4.58 -8.88
CA GLN A 214 -0.23 -4.96 -9.60
C GLN A 214 -0.20 -4.43 -11.03
N ALA A 215 0.15 -3.15 -11.24
CA ALA A 215 0.25 -2.55 -12.55
C ALA A 215 1.25 -3.31 -13.42
N LEU A 216 2.45 -3.59 -12.88
CA LEU A 216 3.47 -4.41 -13.53
C LEU A 216 2.96 -5.81 -13.90
N ALA A 217 2.32 -6.51 -12.97
CA ALA A 217 1.80 -7.86 -13.25
C ALA A 217 0.75 -7.84 -14.37
N TYR A 218 -0.19 -6.88 -14.35
CA TYR A 218 -1.21 -6.76 -15.39
C TYR A 218 -0.66 -6.24 -16.72
N GLY A 219 0.35 -5.36 -16.69
CA GLY A 219 1.09 -4.89 -17.86
C GLY A 219 1.79 -6.03 -18.58
N LEU A 220 2.49 -6.90 -17.84
CA LEU A 220 3.10 -8.13 -18.39
C LEU A 220 2.06 -9.02 -19.07
N ILE A 221 0.90 -9.24 -18.43
CA ILE A 221 -0.18 -10.06 -18.99
C ILE A 221 -0.76 -9.41 -20.27
N ALA A 222 -1.01 -8.10 -20.24
CA ALA A 222 -1.51 -7.33 -21.37
C ALA A 222 -0.52 -7.32 -22.54
N GLY A 223 0.78 -7.24 -22.25
CA GLY A 223 1.89 -7.36 -23.19
C GLY A 223 2.12 -8.76 -23.75
N GLY A 224 1.31 -9.76 -23.36
CA GLY A 224 1.33 -11.09 -23.93
C GLY A 224 2.17 -12.12 -23.19
N VAL A 225 2.75 -11.78 -22.02
CA VAL A 225 3.48 -12.76 -21.20
C VAL A 225 2.54 -13.85 -20.71
N ARG A 226 2.95 -15.11 -20.89
CA ARG A 226 2.21 -16.30 -20.43
C ARG A 226 3.03 -17.21 -19.52
N PHE A 227 4.34 -17.11 -19.55
CA PHE A 227 5.21 -18.01 -18.83
C PHE A 227 6.21 -17.23 -17.99
N GLY A 228 6.59 -17.80 -16.85
CA GLY A 228 7.60 -17.20 -16.02
C GLY A 228 7.93 -18.05 -14.81
N ALA A 229 8.99 -17.68 -14.13
CA ALA A 229 9.39 -18.30 -12.89
C ALA A 229 10.07 -17.30 -11.95
N GLY A 230 9.95 -17.54 -10.65
CA GLY A 230 10.52 -16.65 -9.64
C GLY A 230 10.79 -17.37 -8.33
N TYR A 231 11.62 -16.76 -7.49
CA TYR A 231 11.80 -17.13 -6.10
C TYR A 231 11.27 -16.01 -5.19
N PRO A 232 10.52 -16.30 -4.11
CA PRO A 232 9.91 -15.27 -3.27
C PRO A 232 10.96 -14.40 -2.57
N ILE A 233 10.86 -13.09 -2.76
CA ILE A 233 11.68 -12.09 -2.08
C ILE A 233 10.89 -10.77 -1.99
N THR A 234 10.96 -10.08 -0.85
CA THR A 234 10.36 -8.74 -0.71
C THR A 234 11.14 -7.73 -1.56
N PRO A 235 10.50 -6.87 -2.37
CA PRO A 235 9.05 -6.72 -2.62
C PRO A 235 8.51 -7.45 -3.88
N TRP A 236 9.29 -8.28 -4.56
CA TRP A 236 8.90 -9.04 -5.77
C TRP A 236 7.75 -10.05 -5.56
N SER A 237 7.61 -10.65 -4.38
CA SER A 237 6.66 -11.75 -4.13
C SER A 237 5.21 -11.43 -4.51
N SER A 238 4.73 -10.20 -4.37
CA SER A 238 3.33 -9.87 -4.73
C SER A 238 3.07 -9.86 -6.24
N VAL A 239 4.10 -9.60 -7.05
CA VAL A 239 4.04 -9.79 -8.51
C VAL A 239 3.91 -11.26 -8.82
N MET A 240 4.73 -12.12 -8.18
CA MET A 240 4.66 -13.57 -8.34
C MET A 240 3.28 -14.13 -7.98
N GLU A 241 2.71 -13.70 -6.86
CA GLU A 241 1.37 -14.12 -6.42
C GLU A 241 0.30 -13.76 -7.44
N THR A 242 0.37 -12.54 -8.01
CA THR A 242 -0.56 -12.08 -9.04
C THR A 242 -0.40 -12.90 -10.32
N LEU A 243 0.83 -13.05 -10.84
CA LEU A 243 1.08 -13.83 -12.05
C LEU A 243 0.69 -15.31 -11.88
N ARG A 244 1.01 -15.94 -10.75
CA ARG A 244 0.62 -17.33 -10.46
C ARG A 244 -0.90 -17.52 -10.44
N ARG A 245 -1.65 -16.52 -9.96
CA ARG A 245 -3.12 -16.55 -9.95
C ARG A 245 -3.72 -16.27 -11.34
N GLU A 246 -3.13 -15.35 -12.09
CA GLU A 246 -3.73 -14.82 -13.32
C GLU A 246 -3.29 -15.56 -14.58
N LEU A 247 -2.01 -15.92 -14.74
CA LEU A 247 -1.50 -16.56 -15.97
C LEU A 247 -2.25 -17.83 -16.40
N PRO A 248 -2.70 -18.73 -15.50
CA PRO A 248 -3.50 -19.90 -15.90
C PRO A 248 -4.79 -19.56 -16.65
N LYS A 249 -5.38 -18.39 -16.38
CA LYS A 249 -6.60 -17.92 -17.07
C LYS A 249 -6.34 -17.56 -18.53
N TYR A 250 -5.08 -17.36 -18.90
CA TYR A 250 -4.63 -16.98 -20.24
C TYR A 250 -3.79 -18.08 -20.91
N GLY A 251 -3.87 -19.33 -20.43
CA GLY A 251 -3.13 -20.48 -20.97
C GLY A 251 -1.66 -20.53 -20.56
N GLY A 252 -1.29 -19.79 -19.52
CA GLY A 252 0.08 -19.67 -19.02
C GLY A 252 0.34 -20.37 -17.70
N ILE A 253 1.58 -20.32 -17.23
CA ILE A 253 1.98 -20.81 -15.90
C ILE A 253 3.10 -19.93 -15.32
N PHE A 254 3.02 -19.69 -14.00
CA PHE A 254 4.11 -19.09 -13.23
C PHE A 254 4.66 -20.13 -12.24
N VAL A 255 5.95 -20.43 -12.31
CA VAL A 255 6.60 -21.44 -11.46
C VAL A 255 7.32 -20.76 -10.29
N GLN A 256 7.01 -21.19 -9.07
CA GLN A 256 7.86 -20.88 -7.92
C GLN A 256 9.01 -21.88 -7.90
N ALA A 257 10.24 -21.41 -8.10
CA ALA A 257 11.43 -22.25 -8.06
C ALA A 257 11.98 -22.36 -6.62
N GLU A 258 13.00 -23.20 -6.46
CA GLU A 258 13.75 -23.42 -5.23
C GLU A 258 14.69 -22.27 -4.88
N ASP A 259 15.19 -21.52 -5.87
CA ASP A 259 16.07 -20.37 -5.72
C ASP A 259 16.05 -19.45 -6.96
N GLU A 260 16.85 -18.38 -6.92
CA GLU A 260 17.00 -17.43 -8.02
C GLU A 260 17.68 -17.99 -9.26
N LEU A 261 18.58 -18.98 -9.14
CA LEU A 261 19.28 -19.62 -10.26
C LEU A 261 18.35 -20.52 -11.07
N ALA A 262 17.58 -21.36 -10.38
CA ALA A 262 16.57 -22.22 -10.95
C ALA A 262 15.47 -21.39 -11.61
N SER A 263 14.99 -20.33 -10.96
CA SER A 263 13.91 -19.50 -11.53
C SER A 263 14.31 -18.77 -12.82
N VAL A 264 15.54 -18.26 -12.94
CA VAL A 264 15.97 -17.67 -14.23
C VAL A 264 16.18 -18.72 -15.30
N SER A 265 16.72 -19.89 -14.93
CA SER A 265 16.92 -21.02 -15.87
C SER A 265 15.59 -21.55 -16.42
N ILE A 266 14.56 -21.69 -15.57
CA ILE A 266 13.21 -22.09 -15.99
C ILE A 266 12.61 -21.04 -16.92
N ALA A 267 12.70 -19.74 -16.57
CA ALA A 267 12.16 -18.67 -17.40
C ALA A 267 12.84 -18.62 -18.79
N LEU A 268 14.15 -18.83 -18.85
CA LEU A 268 14.89 -18.97 -20.10
C LEU A 268 14.45 -20.19 -20.91
N GLY A 269 14.22 -21.33 -20.26
CA GLY A 269 13.66 -22.51 -20.92
C GLY A 269 12.26 -22.26 -21.50
N CYS A 270 11.41 -21.52 -20.79
CA CYS A 270 10.13 -21.06 -21.32
C CYS A 270 10.29 -20.10 -22.51
N SER A 271 11.33 -19.27 -22.49
CA SER A 271 11.58 -18.35 -23.61
C SER A 271 12.08 -19.07 -24.86
N TYR A 272 13.03 -19.99 -24.67
CA TYR A 272 13.58 -20.83 -25.73
C TYR A 272 12.51 -21.67 -26.45
N SER A 273 11.41 -22.04 -25.78
CA SER A 273 10.31 -22.78 -26.39
C SER A 273 9.38 -21.92 -27.27
N GLY A 274 9.69 -20.63 -27.45
CA GLY A 274 9.01 -19.73 -28.37
C GLY A 274 8.02 -18.76 -27.72
N TYR A 275 8.05 -18.60 -26.40
CA TYR A 275 7.18 -17.67 -25.68
C TYR A 275 7.97 -16.49 -25.11
N LEU A 276 7.33 -15.35 -24.89
CA LEU A 276 7.91 -14.32 -24.04
C LEU A 276 7.76 -14.76 -22.57
N ALA A 277 8.90 -14.83 -21.86
CA ALA A 277 8.93 -15.24 -20.46
C ALA A 277 9.37 -14.10 -19.52
N VAL A 278 8.96 -14.20 -18.26
CA VAL A 278 9.33 -13.25 -17.21
C VAL A 278 9.95 -13.93 -15.99
N THR A 279 10.95 -13.30 -15.42
CA THR A 279 11.42 -13.56 -14.05
C THR A 279 11.61 -12.22 -13.32
N GLY A 280 11.88 -12.27 -12.03
CA GLY A 280 12.13 -11.06 -11.26
C GLY A 280 12.72 -11.37 -9.90
N SER A 281 13.16 -10.30 -9.23
CA SER A 281 13.75 -10.35 -7.89
C SER A 281 13.94 -8.92 -7.34
N ALA A 282 14.78 -8.79 -6.31
CA ALA A 282 15.43 -7.56 -5.85
C ALA A 282 16.96 -7.74 -5.90
N GLY A 283 17.75 -6.71 -5.59
CA GLY A 283 19.22 -6.70 -5.67
C GLY A 283 19.96 -8.01 -5.33
N PRO A 284 19.70 -8.69 -4.20
CA PRO A 284 20.36 -9.97 -3.88
C PRO A 284 20.11 -11.05 -4.92
N GLY A 285 18.85 -11.23 -5.32
CA GLY A 285 18.51 -12.28 -6.27
C GLY A 285 18.84 -11.90 -7.71
N ILE A 286 18.89 -10.61 -8.06
CA ILE A 286 19.48 -10.16 -9.34
C ILE A 286 20.97 -10.50 -9.40
N SER A 287 21.70 -10.41 -8.27
CA SER A 287 23.10 -10.83 -8.20
C SER A 287 23.26 -12.30 -8.54
N LEU A 288 22.40 -13.17 -7.99
CA LEU A 288 22.43 -14.61 -8.26
C LEU A 288 22.10 -14.91 -9.72
N LYS A 289 21.17 -14.18 -10.34
CA LYS A 289 20.78 -14.38 -11.74
C LYS A 289 21.83 -13.93 -12.76
N ALA A 290 22.86 -13.19 -12.36
CA ALA A 290 23.78 -12.49 -13.28
C ALA A 290 24.45 -13.40 -14.33
N GLU A 291 24.80 -14.63 -14.00
CA GLU A 291 25.38 -15.58 -14.96
C GLU A 291 24.38 -15.93 -16.07
N ALA A 292 23.16 -16.34 -15.70
CA ALA A 292 22.12 -16.71 -16.65
C ALA A 292 21.61 -15.52 -17.48
N ILE A 293 21.61 -14.31 -16.92
CA ILE A 293 21.31 -13.08 -17.67
C ILE A 293 22.36 -12.86 -18.77
N GLY A 294 23.65 -13.09 -18.46
CA GLY A 294 24.72 -13.03 -19.45
C GLY A 294 24.54 -14.07 -20.57
N TRP A 295 24.13 -15.29 -20.19
CA TRP A 295 23.80 -16.34 -21.15
C TRP A 295 22.62 -15.96 -22.06
N ALA A 296 21.58 -15.30 -21.52
CA ALA A 296 20.44 -14.81 -22.29
C ALA A 296 20.88 -13.83 -23.40
N SER A 297 21.78 -12.90 -23.09
CA SER A 297 22.38 -12.00 -24.08
C SER A 297 23.17 -12.76 -25.15
N MET A 298 24.03 -13.71 -24.73
CA MET A 298 24.86 -14.50 -25.65
C MET A 298 24.01 -15.37 -26.60
N ALA A 299 22.91 -15.94 -26.10
CA ALA A 299 22.02 -16.81 -26.85
C ALA A 299 20.91 -16.06 -27.61
N GLU A 300 20.85 -14.73 -27.49
CA GLU A 300 19.81 -13.88 -28.07
C GLU A 300 18.37 -14.30 -27.66
N ILE A 301 18.21 -14.76 -26.42
CA ILE A 301 16.92 -15.24 -25.90
C ILE A 301 16.17 -14.10 -25.20
N PRO A 302 14.95 -13.74 -25.64
CA PRO A 302 14.20 -12.65 -25.04
C PRO A 302 13.70 -13.01 -23.63
N LEU A 303 14.06 -12.20 -22.63
CA LEU A 303 13.64 -12.41 -21.25
C LEU A 303 13.34 -11.06 -20.59
N ILE A 304 12.17 -10.93 -19.96
CA ILE A 304 11.88 -9.79 -19.10
C ILE A 304 12.33 -10.12 -17.68
N ILE A 305 13.13 -9.22 -17.09
CA ILE A 305 13.62 -9.34 -15.72
C ILE A 305 13.15 -8.13 -14.94
N CYS A 306 12.25 -8.34 -13.98
CA CYS A 306 11.78 -7.30 -13.10
C CYS A 306 12.70 -7.18 -11.88
N ASN A 307 13.48 -6.10 -11.79
CA ASN A 307 14.21 -5.77 -10.56
C ASN A 307 13.41 -4.78 -9.71
N ILE A 308 12.72 -5.27 -8.68
CA ILE A 308 11.99 -4.43 -7.73
C ILE A 308 12.95 -4.02 -6.61
N GLN A 309 13.63 -2.89 -6.83
CA GLN A 309 14.74 -2.42 -5.99
C GLN A 309 14.31 -2.17 -4.54
N ARG A 310 15.22 -2.47 -3.61
CA ARG A 310 15.06 -2.26 -2.15
C ARG A 310 16.40 -1.85 -1.55
N GLY A 311 16.42 -1.37 -0.31
CA GLY A 311 17.65 -0.92 0.36
C GLY A 311 18.72 -2.01 0.42
N GLY A 312 19.94 -1.67 -0.05
CA GLY A 312 21.13 -2.50 0.00
C GLY A 312 22.17 -2.00 1.02
N PRO A 313 23.43 -2.48 0.97
CA PRO A 313 23.91 -3.65 0.22
C PRO A 313 23.59 -4.97 0.94
N SER A 314 23.86 -6.11 0.27
CA SER A 314 23.57 -7.45 0.80
C SER A 314 22.09 -7.60 1.17
N THR A 315 21.75 -8.15 2.34
CA THR A 315 20.36 -8.19 2.82
C THR A 315 19.75 -6.79 2.89
N GLY A 316 20.54 -5.81 3.32
CA GLY A 316 20.19 -4.39 3.41
C GLY A 316 18.95 -4.13 4.26
N LEU A 317 18.03 -3.35 3.70
CA LEU A 317 16.76 -2.93 4.32
C LEU A 317 15.58 -3.46 3.47
N PRO A 318 15.14 -4.72 3.65
CA PRO A 318 14.20 -5.39 2.74
C PRO A 318 12.85 -4.69 2.55
N THR A 319 12.42 -3.89 3.52
CA THR A 319 11.13 -3.17 3.52
C THR A 319 11.28 -1.69 3.21
N ASN A 320 12.51 -1.19 2.98
CA ASN A 320 12.76 0.18 2.58
C ASN A 320 13.12 0.26 1.11
N VAL A 321 12.78 1.41 0.51
CA VAL A 321 13.03 1.70 -0.91
C VAL A 321 14.41 2.32 -1.08
N GLU A 322 15.11 1.94 -2.15
CA GLU A 322 16.35 2.54 -2.60
C GLU A 322 16.50 2.30 -4.10
N GLN A 323 17.23 3.17 -4.81
CA GLN A 323 17.48 3.08 -6.25
C GLN A 323 18.96 2.80 -6.55
N SER A 324 19.54 1.82 -5.85
CA SER A 324 20.99 1.55 -5.86
C SER A 324 21.41 0.39 -6.76
N ASP A 325 20.49 -0.26 -7.48
CA ASP A 325 20.81 -1.40 -8.35
C ASP A 325 21.12 -1.00 -9.80
N LEU A 326 21.17 0.30 -10.14
CA LEU A 326 21.37 0.77 -11.53
C LEU A 326 22.64 0.16 -12.16
N HIS A 327 23.78 0.23 -11.47
CA HIS A 327 25.03 -0.32 -11.99
C HIS A 327 24.98 -1.85 -12.12
N GLN A 328 24.29 -2.54 -11.21
CA GLN A 328 24.10 -3.99 -11.30
C GLN A 328 23.21 -4.36 -12.49
N ALA A 329 22.17 -3.57 -12.78
CA ALA A 329 21.29 -3.79 -13.91
C ALA A 329 22.03 -3.64 -15.25
N ILE A 330 22.91 -2.64 -15.37
CA ILE A 330 23.66 -2.37 -16.61
C ILE A 330 24.89 -3.28 -16.75
N PHE A 331 25.69 -3.43 -15.70
CA PHE A 331 27.03 -4.04 -15.75
C PHE A 331 27.18 -5.34 -14.95
N GLY A 332 26.07 -5.96 -14.52
CA GLY A 332 26.11 -7.07 -13.56
C GLY A 332 26.65 -8.40 -14.09
N SER A 333 26.73 -8.61 -15.41
CA SER A 333 27.32 -9.84 -15.99
C SER A 333 28.79 -9.66 -16.32
N HIS A 334 29.50 -10.78 -16.39
CA HIS A 334 30.86 -10.84 -16.92
C HIS A 334 30.86 -10.63 -18.45
N GLY A 335 31.96 -10.04 -18.97
CA GLY A 335 32.12 -9.75 -20.40
C GLY A 335 31.22 -8.63 -20.91
N ASP A 336 31.21 -8.43 -22.23
CA ASP A 336 30.36 -7.45 -22.90
C ASP A 336 28.95 -8.02 -23.12
N SER A 337 28.08 -7.87 -22.12
CA SER A 337 26.70 -8.38 -22.12
C SER A 337 25.70 -7.21 -22.13
N PRO A 338 25.35 -6.67 -23.31
CA PRO A 338 24.45 -5.52 -23.42
C PRO A 338 23.01 -5.89 -23.03
N ARG A 339 22.30 -4.91 -22.47
CA ARG A 339 20.93 -5.04 -21.95
C ARG A 339 20.14 -3.77 -22.20
N VAL A 340 18.83 -3.92 -22.39
CA VAL A 340 17.90 -2.78 -22.33
C VAL A 340 17.45 -2.63 -20.88
N VAL A 341 17.66 -1.45 -20.30
CA VAL A 341 17.29 -1.14 -18.91
C VAL A 341 16.26 0.00 -18.92
N LEU A 342 15.11 -0.26 -18.32
CA LEU A 342 14.01 0.70 -18.15
C LEU A 342 13.75 0.92 -16.66
N ALA A 343 13.32 2.13 -16.29
CA ALA A 343 12.97 2.50 -14.92
C ALA A 343 11.63 3.26 -14.92
N PRO A 344 10.52 2.62 -14.51
CA PRO A 344 9.23 3.30 -14.42
C PRO A 344 9.25 4.35 -13.30
N ALA A 345 8.61 5.50 -13.52
CA ALA A 345 8.55 6.59 -12.54
C ALA A 345 7.21 6.64 -11.79
N SER A 346 6.17 6.02 -12.35
CA SER A 346 4.80 6.03 -11.83
C SER A 346 4.14 4.64 -11.86
N VAL A 347 2.98 4.50 -11.21
CA VAL A 347 2.16 3.28 -11.32
C VAL A 347 1.69 3.06 -12.76
N GLU A 348 1.44 4.13 -13.52
CA GLU A 348 1.06 4.04 -14.93
C GLU A 348 2.23 3.54 -15.78
N ASP A 349 3.46 4.01 -15.56
CA ASP A 349 4.66 3.52 -16.28
C ASP A 349 4.98 2.05 -15.98
N CYS A 350 4.52 1.53 -14.84
CA CYS A 350 4.67 0.11 -14.53
C CYS A 350 3.82 -0.80 -15.44
N PHE A 351 2.71 -0.29 -16.00
CA PHE A 351 1.77 -1.05 -16.84
C PHE A 351 2.23 -1.11 -18.30
#